data_AF-A0A6G9FD76-F1
#
_entry.id   AF-A0A6G9FD76-F1
#
_cell.length_a   1.000
_cell.length_b   1.000
_cell.length_c   1.000
_cell.angle_alpha   90.00
_cell.angle_beta   90.00
_cell.angle_gamma   90.00
#
_symmetry.space_group_name_H-M   'P 1'
#
loop_
_entity.id
_entity.type
_entity.pdbx_description
1 polymer ?
#
loop_
_entity_poly.entity_id
_entity_poly.type
_entity_poly.pdbx_seq_one_letter_code
_entity_poly.pdbx_strand_id
1 'polypeptide(L)'
;MPKTSASSNTAPDTTWLGHGRHLGPTPEQDVRRNLIALKTAGVIDDFLDLAPADAVDAYSAGAGGLPPAPDTDENAAPPDPSVRRLFEARWRVDGDVTVRAQLTCFDSHGRQREDEAVGWVLAAKAERTWDQRWPSPATMFWPDSDRIEWDHDAVPGLRLRTTNRLPDDDKEMRRLLKDCSRSSWNIHVVVHEAMTPDACGRRPLTPFLPPSLRHRVVEHRASPEQFQIVNWAMRDLHVRVPRGGAVVLPTASAGPGYDAELFAVRSVFLDGSEPTELVEKVTAFAELPRTLTAEAEQALDSLRHRWHLLTMEEELAHTRRLVTKYAEALEAMTRSRDLYREAAELAQAALAETTGSGSVPRPAAPEDPAAKPAGAPRSALIKALGRFKDTSRQQPQKERTLRGRQTGREG
;
A
#
# COMPACT_ATOMS: atom_id res chain seq x y z
N MET A 1 -17.94 -21.33 14.37
CA MET A 1 -17.98 -20.83 12.99
C MET A 1 -16.92 -19.75 12.84
N PRO A 2 -15.90 -19.90 12.00
CA PRO A 2 -15.05 -18.77 11.67
C PRO A 2 -15.83 -17.88 10.70
N LYS A 3 -15.95 -16.60 11.03
CA LYS A 3 -16.42 -15.57 10.09
C LYS A 3 -15.29 -15.37 9.09
N THR A 4 -15.36 -16.02 7.95
CA THR A 4 -14.55 -15.64 6.78
C THR A 4 -15.11 -14.31 6.30
N SER A 5 -14.55 -13.21 6.78
CA SER A 5 -14.76 -11.90 6.17
C SER A 5 -14.28 -12.03 4.72
N ALA A 6 -15.22 -12.12 3.78
CA ALA A 6 -14.91 -12.05 2.37
C ALA A 6 -14.39 -10.64 2.12
N SER A 7 -13.07 -10.48 2.10
CA SER A 7 -12.41 -9.28 1.61
C SER A 7 -12.86 -9.11 0.16
N SER A 8 -13.78 -8.18 -0.08
CA SER A 8 -14.08 -7.77 -1.45
C SER A 8 -12.82 -7.08 -1.96
N ASN A 9 -12.04 -7.80 -2.76
CA ASN A 9 -10.85 -7.31 -3.48
C ASN A 9 -11.27 -6.34 -4.60
N THR A 10 -12.12 -5.37 -4.28
CA THR A 10 -12.65 -4.37 -5.20
C THR A 10 -12.29 -3.00 -4.65
N ALA A 11 -11.68 -2.17 -5.50
CA ALA A 11 -11.35 -0.80 -5.15
C ALA A 11 -12.64 -0.03 -4.80
N PRO A 12 -12.71 0.65 -3.64
CA PRO A 12 -13.83 1.54 -3.36
C PRO A 12 -13.93 2.65 -4.42
N ASP A 13 -15.15 3.07 -4.72
CA ASP A 13 -15.45 4.18 -5.65
C ASP A 13 -14.98 5.55 -5.15
N THR A 14 -14.64 5.65 -3.85
CA THR A 14 -14.07 6.82 -3.17
C THR A 14 -12.55 6.96 -3.35
N THR A 15 -11.88 6.03 -4.07
CA THR A 15 -10.41 6.01 -4.15
C THR A 15 -9.86 6.28 -5.54
N TRP A 16 -8.73 7.00 -5.55
CA TRP A 16 -7.86 7.18 -6.69
C TRP A 16 -6.54 6.47 -6.41
N LEU A 17 -6.05 5.72 -7.40
CA LEU A 17 -4.82 4.93 -7.30
C LEU A 17 -4.01 5.13 -8.57
N GLY A 18 -2.71 5.34 -8.40
CA GLY A 18 -1.73 5.37 -9.47
C GLY A 18 -0.40 4.84 -8.99
N HIS A 19 0.40 4.32 -9.92
CA HIS A 19 1.76 3.90 -9.67
C HIS A 19 2.62 4.25 -10.89
N GLY A 20 3.94 4.26 -10.69
CA GLY A 20 4.86 4.60 -11.75
C GLY A 20 6.30 4.64 -11.30
N ARG A 21 7.11 5.34 -12.09
CA ARG A 21 8.54 5.50 -11.85
C ARG A 21 8.94 6.97 -11.89
N HIS A 22 10.00 7.28 -11.17
CA HIS A 22 10.68 8.56 -11.24
C HIS A 22 12.11 8.36 -11.73
N LEU A 23 12.48 9.03 -12.83
CA LEU A 23 13.78 8.84 -13.48
C LEU A 23 14.85 9.86 -13.06
N GLY A 24 14.46 10.90 -12.32
CA GLY A 24 15.37 11.95 -11.87
C GLY A 24 16.14 11.61 -10.58
N PRO A 25 17.21 12.35 -10.27
CA PRO A 25 18.09 12.07 -9.14
C PRO A 25 17.53 12.48 -7.78
N THR A 26 16.57 13.40 -7.72
CA THR A 26 16.08 14.02 -6.46
C THR A 26 14.56 14.03 -6.33
N PRO A 27 13.88 12.86 -6.41
CA PRO A 27 12.41 12.80 -6.34
C PRO A 27 11.85 13.50 -5.10
N GLU A 28 12.42 13.25 -3.93
CA GLU A 28 11.88 13.76 -2.67
C GLU A 28 11.91 15.29 -2.60
N GLN A 29 12.93 15.90 -3.19
CA GLN A 29 13.10 17.35 -3.14
C GLN A 29 12.06 18.06 -4.03
N ASP A 30 11.73 17.47 -5.17
CA ASP A 30 10.72 17.99 -6.08
C ASP A 30 9.34 17.97 -5.42
N VAL A 31 9.02 16.88 -4.73
CA VAL A 31 7.76 16.73 -3.99
C VAL A 31 7.65 17.73 -2.84
N ARG A 32 8.70 17.84 -2.00
CA ARG A 32 8.72 18.84 -0.91
C ARG A 32 8.52 20.25 -1.43
N ARG A 33 9.20 20.62 -2.51
CA ARG A 33 9.10 21.96 -3.08
C ARG A 33 7.68 22.26 -3.56
N ASN A 34 7.03 21.29 -4.22
CA ASN A 34 5.65 21.44 -4.67
C ASN A 34 4.68 21.56 -3.49
N LEU A 35 4.77 20.66 -2.50
CA LEU A 35 3.90 20.68 -1.32
C LEU A 35 4.03 21.99 -0.51
N ILE A 36 5.26 22.49 -0.31
CA ILE A 36 5.48 23.80 0.34
C ILE A 36 4.83 24.93 -0.45
N ALA A 37 4.98 24.93 -1.79
CA ALA A 37 4.37 25.94 -2.64
C ALA A 37 2.84 25.90 -2.57
N LEU A 38 2.24 24.70 -2.63
CA LEU A 38 0.79 24.51 -2.54
C LEU A 38 0.23 24.89 -1.17
N LYS A 39 0.94 24.56 -0.08
CA LYS A 39 0.57 24.98 1.28
C LYS A 39 0.61 26.51 1.41
N THR A 40 1.66 27.13 0.88
CA THR A 40 1.80 28.60 0.88
C THR A 40 0.71 29.28 0.07
N ALA A 41 0.28 28.67 -1.04
CA ALA A 41 -0.82 29.14 -1.87
C ALA A 41 -2.22 28.83 -1.29
N GLY A 42 -2.31 28.08 -0.19
CA GLY A 42 -3.57 27.66 0.42
C GLY A 42 -4.36 26.63 -0.40
N VAL A 43 -3.70 25.91 -1.32
CA VAL A 43 -4.32 24.86 -2.15
C VAL A 43 -4.49 23.57 -1.35
N ILE A 44 -3.50 23.22 -0.53
CA ILE A 44 -3.57 22.11 0.41
C ILE A 44 -3.71 22.65 1.84
N ASP A 45 -4.41 21.91 2.70
CA ASP A 45 -4.58 22.27 4.09
C ASP A 45 -3.28 22.03 4.86
N ASP A 46 -2.68 20.84 4.69
CA ASP A 46 -1.38 20.49 5.28
C ASP A 46 -0.72 19.30 4.56
N PHE A 47 0.57 19.08 4.82
CA PHE A 47 1.32 17.90 4.39
C PHE A 47 2.31 17.41 5.46
N LEU A 48 2.66 16.14 5.40
CA LEU A 48 3.71 15.51 6.21
C LEU A 48 4.74 14.82 5.31
N ASP A 49 5.97 14.77 5.81
CA ASP A 49 7.14 14.28 5.10
C ASP A 49 7.94 13.30 5.98
N LEU A 50 7.61 12.01 5.91
CA LEU A 50 7.99 10.99 6.91
C LEU A 50 9.11 10.08 6.42
N ALA A 51 10.17 9.88 7.23
CA ALA A 51 11.19 8.90 6.90
C ALA A 51 10.63 7.50 7.17
N PRO A 52 11.16 6.44 6.54
CA PRO A 52 10.68 5.09 6.78
C PRO A 52 10.72 4.75 8.29
N ALA A 53 11.80 5.12 8.98
CA ALA A 53 11.93 4.97 10.42
C ALA A 53 10.85 5.75 11.20
N ASP A 54 10.62 7.03 10.86
CA ASP A 54 9.61 7.86 11.52
C ASP A 54 8.19 7.31 11.28
N ALA A 55 7.91 6.74 10.11
CA ALA A 55 6.65 6.08 9.81
C ALA A 55 6.48 4.75 10.57
N VAL A 56 7.57 4.06 10.93
CA VAL A 56 7.57 2.89 11.82
C VAL A 56 7.41 3.32 13.28
N ASP A 57 8.06 4.40 13.69
CA ASP A 57 8.07 4.87 15.07
C ASP A 57 6.72 5.48 15.44
N ALA A 58 6.12 6.29 14.56
CA ALA A 58 4.74 6.77 14.69
C ALA A 58 3.72 5.60 14.75
N TYR A 59 4.09 4.43 14.25
CA TYR A 59 3.32 3.20 14.29
C TYR A 59 3.59 2.34 15.54
N SER A 60 4.81 2.34 16.10
CA SER A 60 5.26 1.37 17.10
C SER A 60 5.30 1.89 18.54
N ALA A 61 5.43 3.20 18.76
CA ALA A 61 5.44 3.77 20.10
C ALA A 61 5.21 5.28 20.07
N GLY A 62 4.65 5.84 21.15
CA GLY A 62 4.82 7.26 21.50
C GLY A 62 6.27 7.63 21.84
N ALA A 63 7.24 7.20 21.03
CA ALA A 63 8.63 7.61 21.06
C ALA A 63 8.84 8.57 19.88
N GLY A 64 8.96 9.86 20.19
CA GLY A 64 8.97 10.97 19.21
C GLY A 64 7.93 12.05 19.51
N GLY A 65 7.02 11.81 20.46
CA GLY A 65 6.02 12.80 20.89
C GLY A 65 4.77 12.89 20.00
N LEU A 66 4.70 12.13 18.89
CA LEU A 66 3.45 11.94 18.16
C LEU A 66 2.62 10.79 18.79
N PRO A 67 1.31 10.98 19.00
CA PRO A 67 0.42 9.88 19.37
C PRO A 67 0.27 8.89 18.20
N PRO A 68 0.05 7.59 18.48
CA PRO A 68 -0.23 6.60 17.44
C PRO A 68 -1.50 6.98 16.66
N ALA A 69 -1.56 6.65 15.38
CA ALA A 69 -2.75 6.91 14.55
C ALA A 69 -4.03 6.32 15.20
N PRO A 70 -5.21 6.95 14.97
CA PRO A 70 -6.43 6.65 15.72
C PRO A 70 -6.96 5.22 15.60
N ASP A 71 -6.46 4.45 14.65
CA ASP A 71 -6.81 3.05 14.41
C ASP A 71 -5.58 2.21 14.06
N THR A 72 -4.41 2.52 14.64
CA THR A 72 -3.20 1.71 14.45
C THR A 72 -3.47 0.29 14.95
N ASP A 73 -3.54 -0.67 14.01
CA ASP A 73 -3.55 -2.08 14.36
C ASP A 73 -2.13 -2.47 14.80
N GLU A 74 -1.93 -2.73 16.09
CA GLU A 74 -0.64 -3.19 16.64
C GLU A 74 -0.15 -4.52 16.00
N ASN A 75 -1.04 -5.25 15.31
CA ASN A 75 -0.72 -6.48 14.56
C ASN A 75 -0.57 -6.26 13.05
N ALA A 76 -0.75 -5.04 12.52
CA ALA A 76 -0.52 -4.82 11.10
C ALA A 76 0.95 -5.09 10.74
N ALA A 77 1.15 -5.51 9.49
CA ALA A 77 2.47 -5.91 9.02
C ALA A 77 3.46 -4.72 9.15
N PRO A 78 4.73 -5.00 9.49
CA PRO A 78 5.75 -3.95 9.50
C PRO A 78 5.82 -3.27 8.12
N PRO A 79 6.17 -1.97 8.07
CA PRO A 79 6.35 -1.27 6.80
C PRO A 79 7.35 -2.01 5.92
N ASP A 80 7.09 -1.98 4.62
CA ASP A 80 7.95 -2.63 3.66
C ASP A 80 9.37 -2.01 3.72
N PRO A 81 10.42 -2.81 3.92
CA PRO A 81 11.79 -2.32 4.02
C PRO A 81 12.30 -1.65 2.74
N SER A 82 11.62 -1.81 1.61
CA SER A 82 11.91 -1.12 0.34
C SER A 82 11.38 0.31 0.29
N VAL A 83 10.53 0.71 1.26
CA VAL A 83 10.04 2.09 1.34
C VAL A 83 11.19 3.02 1.65
N ARG A 84 11.40 3.96 0.74
CA ARG A 84 12.44 4.98 0.83
C ARG A 84 11.94 6.24 1.51
N ARG A 85 10.71 6.67 1.19
CA ARG A 85 10.12 7.92 1.69
C ARG A 85 8.60 7.90 1.56
N LEU A 86 7.92 8.58 2.47
CA LEU A 86 6.46 8.67 2.49
C LEU A 86 6.03 10.13 2.69
N PHE A 87 5.08 10.57 1.88
CA PHE A 87 4.47 11.88 1.94
C PHE A 87 2.97 11.75 2.12
N GLU A 88 2.39 12.54 3.02
CA GLU A 88 0.94 12.64 3.20
C GLU A 88 0.49 14.06 2.89
N ALA A 89 -0.64 14.21 2.22
CA ALA A 89 -1.22 15.51 1.92
C ALA A 89 -2.74 15.47 2.08
N ARG A 90 -3.30 16.55 2.64
CA ARG A 90 -4.75 16.75 2.75
C ARG A 90 -5.15 18.07 2.09
N TRP A 91 -6.25 18.02 1.37
CA TRP A 91 -6.88 19.20 0.80
C TRP A 91 -8.39 19.03 0.73
N ARG A 92 -9.08 20.10 0.35
CA ARG A 92 -10.52 20.10 0.11
C ARG A 92 -10.81 20.32 -1.37
N VAL A 93 -11.75 19.56 -1.91
CA VAL A 93 -12.32 19.73 -3.26
C VAL A 93 -13.80 20.06 -3.14
N ASP A 94 -14.34 20.79 -4.12
CA ASP A 94 -15.73 21.26 -4.14
C ASP A 94 -16.18 21.98 -2.86
N GLY A 95 -15.23 22.64 -2.18
CA GLY A 95 -15.45 23.43 -0.98
C GLY A 95 -15.54 22.62 0.32
N ASP A 96 -16.14 21.42 0.30
CA ASP A 96 -16.46 20.65 1.51
C ASP A 96 -15.93 19.20 1.54
N VAL A 97 -15.47 18.63 0.43
CA VAL A 97 -15.02 17.24 0.39
C VAL A 97 -13.55 17.15 0.76
N THR A 98 -13.24 16.49 1.87
CA THR A 98 -11.83 16.25 2.24
C THR A 98 -11.25 15.10 1.42
N VAL A 99 -10.07 15.33 0.86
CA VAL A 99 -9.26 14.31 0.21
C VAL A 99 -7.97 14.12 0.99
N ARG A 100 -7.63 12.86 1.25
CA ARG A 100 -6.39 12.43 1.88
C ARG A 100 -5.60 11.63 0.87
N ALA A 101 -4.33 11.94 0.69
CA ALA A 101 -3.47 11.17 -0.19
C ALA A 101 -2.12 10.88 0.44
N GLN A 102 -1.58 9.73 0.07
CA GLN A 102 -0.28 9.24 0.48
C GLN A 102 0.52 8.85 -0.76
N LEU A 103 1.68 9.47 -0.93
CA LEU A 103 2.69 9.10 -1.92
C LEU A 103 3.79 8.31 -1.22
N THR A 104 4.01 7.09 -1.67
CA THR A 104 5.07 6.21 -1.16
C THR A 104 6.10 5.98 -2.26
N CYS A 105 7.36 6.28 -1.97
CA CYS A 105 8.50 6.04 -2.86
C CYS A 105 9.25 4.78 -2.42
N PHE A 106 9.68 3.99 -3.40
CA PHE A 106 10.37 2.71 -3.20
C PHE A 106 11.75 2.75 -3.85
N ASP A 107 12.73 2.11 -3.21
CA ASP A 107 14.04 1.93 -3.81
C ASP A 107 13.94 1.06 -5.08
N SER A 108 14.78 1.36 -6.06
CA SER A 108 14.82 0.65 -7.34
C SER A 108 15.21 -0.83 -7.14
N HIS A 109 14.31 -1.76 -7.46
CA HIS A 109 14.64 -3.20 -7.46
C HIS A 109 15.38 -3.60 -8.76
N GLY A 110 16.61 -3.12 -8.93
CA GLY A 110 17.47 -3.46 -10.08
C GLY A 110 18.94 -3.55 -9.69
N ARG A 111 19.62 -4.64 -10.07
CA ARG A 111 21.08 -4.81 -9.88
C ARG A 111 21.93 -4.03 -10.90
N GLN A 112 21.30 -3.30 -11.83
CA GLN A 112 21.95 -2.57 -12.91
C GLN A 112 21.87 -1.06 -12.64
N ARG A 113 23.03 -0.40 -12.70
CA ARG A 113 23.23 1.03 -12.39
C ARG A 113 22.56 1.99 -13.38
N GLU A 114 22.10 1.47 -14.53
CA GLU A 114 21.40 2.24 -15.58
C GLU A 114 19.88 2.34 -15.34
N ASP A 115 19.32 1.67 -14.33
CA ASP A 115 17.88 1.60 -14.07
C ASP A 115 17.53 2.08 -12.62
N GLU A 116 18.27 3.09 -12.12
CA GLU A 116 18.11 3.74 -10.80
C GLU A 116 16.80 4.55 -10.67
N ALA A 117 15.72 4.09 -11.30
CA ALA A 117 14.42 4.74 -11.19
C ALA A 117 13.74 4.41 -9.85
N VAL A 118 13.30 5.43 -9.14
CA VAL A 118 12.54 5.28 -7.91
C VAL A 118 11.11 4.90 -8.27
N GLY A 119 10.64 3.76 -7.78
CA GLY A 119 9.23 3.37 -7.93
C GLY A 119 8.35 4.24 -7.04
N TRP A 120 7.13 4.54 -7.46
CA TRP A 120 6.18 5.27 -6.63
C TRP A 120 4.78 4.68 -6.71
N VAL A 121 4.06 4.78 -5.60
CA VAL A 121 2.63 4.46 -5.49
C VAL A 121 1.94 5.65 -4.84
N LEU A 122 0.87 6.12 -5.47
CA LEU A 122 0.03 7.20 -4.97
C LEU A 122 -1.39 6.69 -4.73
N ALA A 123 -1.80 6.71 -3.47
CA ALA A 123 -3.15 6.38 -3.05
C ALA A 123 -3.85 7.63 -2.51
N ALA A 124 -5.05 7.91 -3.00
CA ALA A 124 -5.90 8.96 -2.47
C ALA A 124 -7.29 8.43 -2.16
N LYS A 125 -7.90 8.97 -1.10
CA LYS A 125 -9.25 8.65 -0.65
C LYS A 125 -10.00 9.94 -0.38
N ALA A 126 -11.19 10.04 -0.95
CA ALA A 126 -12.14 11.11 -0.66
C ALA A 126 -13.23 10.63 0.31
N GLU A 127 -13.92 11.58 0.94
CA GLU A 127 -15.08 11.30 1.80
C GLU A 127 -16.33 10.89 1.01
N ARG A 128 -16.38 11.22 -0.29
CA ARG A 128 -17.47 10.90 -1.23
C ARG A 128 -16.92 10.11 -2.43
N THR A 129 -17.82 9.53 -3.23
CA THR A 129 -17.47 8.90 -4.52
C THR A 129 -16.61 9.85 -5.34
N TRP A 130 -15.55 9.32 -5.95
CA TRP A 130 -14.55 10.12 -6.64
C TRP A 130 -15.12 10.74 -7.92
N ASP A 131 -15.16 12.07 -8.00
CA ASP A 131 -15.52 12.77 -9.24
C ASP A 131 -14.29 12.93 -10.15
N GLN A 132 -14.40 12.51 -11.41
CA GLN A 132 -13.30 12.62 -12.38
C GLN A 132 -12.97 14.08 -12.77
N ARG A 133 -13.87 15.02 -12.46
CA ARG A 133 -13.64 16.47 -12.67
C ARG A 133 -12.68 17.06 -11.65
N TRP A 134 -12.47 16.40 -10.51
CA TRP A 134 -11.53 16.88 -9.50
C TRP A 134 -10.09 16.84 -10.01
N PRO A 135 -9.21 17.74 -9.52
CA PRO A 135 -7.79 17.70 -9.83
C PRO A 135 -7.19 16.32 -9.55
N SER A 136 -6.26 15.88 -10.39
CA SER A 136 -5.55 14.64 -10.14
C SER A 136 -4.70 14.76 -8.87
N PRO A 137 -4.74 13.76 -7.96
CA PRO A 137 -3.90 13.73 -6.76
C PRO A 137 -2.41 13.91 -7.07
N ALA A 138 -1.95 13.44 -8.23
CA ALA A 138 -0.59 13.64 -8.72
C ALA A 138 -0.14 15.11 -8.66
N THR A 139 -1.04 16.04 -9.00
CA THR A 139 -0.75 17.48 -9.02
C THR A 139 -0.49 18.07 -7.63
N MET A 140 -0.87 17.36 -6.56
CA MET A 140 -0.55 17.75 -5.18
C MET A 140 0.90 17.43 -4.83
N PHE A 141 1.47 16.39 -5.44
CA PHE A 141 2.83 15.95 -5.13
C PHE A 141 3.86 16.48 -6.13
N TRP A 142 3.50 16.66 -7.39
CA TRP A 142 4.39 17.27 -8.39
C TRP A 142 3.64 18.24 -9.30
N PRO A 143 4.32 19.23 -9.92
CA PRO A 143 3.66 20.21 -10.78
C PRO A 143 2.99 19.58 -12.02
N ASP A 144 1.85 20.12 -12.45
CA ASP A 144 1.21 19.78 -13.73
C ASP A 144 1.99 20.43 -14.90
N SER A 145 3.13 19.83 -15.26
CA SER A 145 4.05 20.33 -16.28
C SER A 145 4.61 19.19 -17.12
N ASP A 146 4.84 19.43 -18.41
CA ASP A 146 5.24 18.41 -19.38
C ASP A 146 6.74 18.03 -19.27
N ARG A 147 7.47 18.67 -18.35
CA ARG A 147 8.91 18.52 -18.15
C ARG A 147 9.22 18.07 -16.72
N ILE A 148 8.52 17.03 -16.28
CA ILE A 148 8.76 16.39 -14.99
C ILE A 148 9.17 14.92 -15.20
N GLU A 149 10.01 14.45 -14.29
CA GLU A 149 10.51 13.06 -14.25
C GLU A 149 9.56 12.10 -13.52
N TRP A 150 8.41 12.61 -13.04
CA TRP A 150 7.36 11.84 -12.34
C TRP A 150 6.34 11.19 -13.28
N ASP A 151 6.23 11.68 -14.51
CA ASP A 151 5.20 11.26 -15.48
C ASP A 151 5.58 9.95 -16.19
N HIS A 152 6.14 8.95 -15.51
CA HIS A 152 6.51 7.67 -16.12
C HIS A 152 5.68 6.52 -15.56
N ASP A 153 5.25 5.62 -16.45
CA ASP A 153 4.56 4.39 -16.07
C ASP A 153 5.52 3.44 -15.33
N ALA A 154 4.96 2.43 -14.64
CA ALA A 154 5.73 1.34 -14.08
C ALA A 154 6.45 0.52 -15.19
N VAL A 155 5.82 0.41 -16.36
CA VAL A 155 6.42 -0.19 -17.55
C VAL A 155 7.46 0.77 -18.14
N PRO A 156 8.72 0.34 -18.29
CA PRO A 156 9.80 1.20 -18.78
C PRO A 156 9.52 1.82 -20.16
N GLY A 157 9.98 3.05 -20.37
CA GLY A 157 9.92 3.75 -21.66
C GLY A 157 8.57 4.39 -21.98
N LEU A 158 7.57 4.24 -21.11
CA LEU A 158 6.27 4.88 -21.27
C LEU A 158 6.15 6.12 -20.40
N ARG A 159 5.53 7.15 -20.97
CA ARG A 159 5.31 8.43 -20.32
C ARG A 159 3.83 8.80 -20.32
N LEU A 160 3.33 9.20 -19.15
CA LEU A 160 2.01 9.78 -18.95
C LEU A 160 1.95 11.15 -19.63
N ARG A 161 0.73 11.62 -19.90
CA ARG A 161 0.44 12.95 -20.45
C ARG A 161 1.02 13.25 -21.85
N THR A 162 1.76 12.32 -22.43
CA THR A 162 2.42 12.44 -23.74
C THR A 162 2.08 11.27 -24.65
N THR A 163 2.42 11.41 -25.93
CA THR A 163 2.19 10.42 -26.96
C THR A 163 3.32 9.40 -27.01
N ASN A 164 3.01 8.11 -26.77
CA ASN A 164 3.98 7.02 -26.86
C ASN A 164 3.82 6.29 -28.20
N ARG A 165 4.85 6.34 -29.07
CA ARG A 165 4.81 5.58 -30.32
C ARG A 165 5.10 4.11 -30.06
N LEU A 166 4.34 3.24 -30.71
CA LEU A 166 4.59 1.81 -30.59
C LEU A 166 5.90 1.42 -31.31
N PRO A 167 6.69 0.49 -30.75
CA PRO A 167 7.92 -0.02 -31.37
C PRO A 167 7.66 -0.59 -32.77
N ASP A 168 8.63 -0.46 -33.67
CA ASP A 168 8.53 -1.07 -35.01
C ASP A 168 8.73 -2.59 -35.00
N ASP A 169 9.46 -3.11 -34.01
CA ASP A 169 9.67 -4.54 -33.81
C ASP A 169 8.40 -5.20 -33.23
N ASP A 170 7.92 -6.26 -33.88
CA ASP A 170 6.67 -6.93 -33.56
C ASP A 170 6.69 -7.63 -32.19
N LYS A 171 7.84 -8.14 -31.79
CA LYS A 171 8.07 -8.86 -30.54
C LYS A 171 8.19 -7.88 -29.39
N GLU A 172 8.89 -6.76 -29.60
CA GLU A 172 8.95 -5.66 -28.63
C GLU A 172 7.57 -5.03 -28.43
N MET A 173 6.83 -4.75 -29.50
CA MET A 173 5.47 -4.21 -29.42
C MET A 173 4.54 -5.18 -28.65
N ARG A 174 4.56 -6.47 -28.98
CA ARG A 174 3.76 -7.47 -28.25
C ARG A 174 4.14 -7.50 -26.77
N ARG A 175 5.43 -7.53 -26.45
CA ARG A 175 5.90 -7.56 -25.07
C ARG A 175 5.42 -6.33 -24.31
N LEU A 176 5.60 -5.14 -24.89
CA LEU A 176 5.18 -3.87 -24.30
C LEU A 176 3.68 -3.87 -23.97
N LEU A 177 2.82 -4.21 -24.93
CA LEU A 177 1.36 -4.20 -24.73
C LEU A 177 0.91 -5.24 -23.69
N LYS A 178 1.60 -6.38 -23.64
CA LYS A 178 1.35 -7.43 -22.64
C LYS A 178 1.79 -7.00 -21.24
N ASP A 179 2.93 -6.32 -21.13
CA ASP A 179 3.43 -5.78 -19.87
C ASP A 179 2.52 -4.64 -19.37
N CYS A 180 2.03 -3.77 -20.26
CA CYS A 180 1.00 -2.76 -19.96
C CYS A 180 -0.25 -3.40 -19.35
N SER A 181 -0.77 -4.44 -19.99
CA SER A 181 -1.98 -5.13 -19.53
C SER A 181 -1.78 -5.86 -18.20
N ARG A 182 -0.57 -6.33 -17.88
CA ARG A 182 -0.32 -7.18 -16.71
C ARG A 182 0.22 -6.45 -15.49
N SER A 183 1.06 -5.44 -15.71
CA SER A 183 1.88 -4.84 -14.65
C SER A 183 1.48 -3.39 -14.36
N SER A 184 0.75 -2.73 -15.27
CA SER A 184 0.32 -1.35 -15.05
C SER A 184 -1.06 -1.24 -14.43
N TRP A 185 -1.25 -0.22 -13.59
CA TRP A 185 -2.52 0.21 -13.00
C TRP A 185 -3.14 1.36 -13.82
N ASN A 186 -2.39 1.88 -14.79
CA ASN A 186 -2.81 2.95 -15.67
C ASN A 186 -3.69 2.42 -16.80
N ILE A 187 -4.56 3.30 -17.30
CA ILE A 187 -5.45 3.03 -18.41
C ILE A 187 -4.66 3.22 -19.71
N HIS A 188 -4.40 2.12 -20.42
CA HIS A 188 -3.68 2.19 -21.68
C HIS A 188 -4.66 2.31 -22.84
N VAL A 189 -4.47 3.32 -23.70
CA VAL A 189 -5.31 3.57 -24.88
C VAL A 189 -4.44 3.47 -26.11
N VAL A 190 -4.79 2.58 -27.05
CA VAL A 190 -4.10 2.45 -28.34
C VAL A 190 -4.92 3.13 -29.41
N VAL A 191 -4.33 4.11 -30.09
CA VAL A 191 -4.96 4.86 -31.19
C VAL A 191 -4.21 4.61 -32.48
N HIS A 192 -4.94 4.34 -33.56
CA HIS A 192 -4.39 4.15 -34.91
C HIS A 192 -4.42 5.46 -35.70
N GLU A 193 -3.25 5.93 -36.14
CA GLU A 193 -3.07 7.27 -36.71
C GLU A 193 -3.63 7.45 -38.14
N ALA A 194 -4.28 6.44 -38.75
CA ALA A 194 -4.70 6.52 -40.15
C ALA A 194 -5.68 7.65 -40.48
N MET A 195 -6.39 8.21 -39.49
CA MET A 195 -7.33 9.33 -39.65
C MET A 195 -6.84 10.63 -38.99
N THR A 196 -5.61 10.66 -38.48
CA THR A 196 -5.08 11.77 -37.68
C THR A 196 -3.61 12.15 -37.99
N PRO A 197 -3.20 12.26 -39.27
CA PRO A 197 -1.78 12.48 -39.60
C PRO A 197 -1.29 13.92 -39.34
N ASP A 198 -2.22 14.87 -39.21
CA ASP A 198 -1.96 16.30 -39.15
C ASP A 198 -1.25 16.74 -37.87
N ALA A 199 -0.71 17.96 -37.84
CA ALA A 199 -0.04 18.51 -36.66
C ALA A 199 -0.95 18.53 -35.41
N CYS A 200 -2.26 18.71 -35.60
CA CYS A 200 -3.24 18.58 -34.52
C CYS A 200 -3.37 17.14 -34.03
N GLY A 201 -3.32 16.16 -34.94
CA GLY A 201 -3.47 14.73 -34.62
C GLY A 201 -2.27 14.13 -33.89
N ARG A 202 -1.15 14.85 -33.90
CA ARG A 202 0.06 14.51 -33.12
C ARG A 202 0.02 15.04 -31.69
N ARG A 203 -1.00 15.81 -31.30
CA ARG A 203 -1.15 16.27 -29.92
C ARG A 203 -1.63 15.12 -29.02
N PRO A 204 -1.22 15.11 -27.75
CA PRO A 204 -1.69 14.11 -26.80
C PRO A 204 -3.17 14.31 -26.46
N LEU A 205 -3.84 13.25 -26.04
CA LEU A 205 -5.24 13.24 -25.58
C LEU A 205 -5.44 13.94 -24.24
N THR A 206 -4.38 14.11 -23.47
CA THR A 206 -4.36 14.69 -22.11
C THR A 206 -5.24 15.94 -21.92
N PRO A 207 -5.23 16.94 -22.84
CA PRO A 207 -6.03 18.16 -22.66
C PRO A 207 -7.54 17.91 -22.66
N PHE A 208 -8.00 16.85 -23.33
CA PHE A 208 -9.42 16.48 -23.42
C PHE A 208 -9.88 15.58 -22.28
N LEU A 209 -8.96 15.00 -21.52
CA LEU A 209 -9.30 14.11 -20.42
C LEU A 209 -9.75 14.89 -19.18
N PRO A 210 -10.71 14.33 -18.40
CA PRO A 210 -11.01 14.80 -17.07
C PRO A 210 -9.74 14.95 -16.22
N PRO A 211 -9.60 16.00 -15.39
CA PRO A 211 -8.36 16.29 -14.69
C PRO A 211 -7.81 15.12 -13.87
N SER A 212 -8.65 14.31 -13.23
CA SER A 212 -8.26 13.14 -12.45
C SER A 212 -7.57 12.04 -13.27
N LEU A 213 -7.91 11.93 -14.56
CA LEU A 213 -7.46 10.87 -15.47
C LEU A 213 -6.16 11.24 -16.21
N ARG A 214 -5.75 12.52 -16.19
CA ARG A 214 -4.54 13.00 -16.87
C ARG A 214 -3.27 12.25 -16.46
N HIS A 215 -3.17 11.84 -15.20
CA HIS A 215 -2.02 11.09 -14.65
C HIS A 215 -2.33 9.60 -14.46
N ARG A 216 -3.34 9.08 -15.18
CA ARG A 216 -3.71 7.66 -15.19
C ARG A 216 -3.84 7.09 -16.59
N VAL A 217 -3.89 7.93 -17.62
CA VAL A 217 -4.04 7.47 -19.00
C VAL A 217 -2.70 7.50 -19.72
N VAL A 218 -2.30 6.36 -20.28
CA VAL A 218 -1.14 6.22 -21.16
C VAL A 218 -1.63 6.06 -22.59
N GLU A 219 -1.23 6.99 -23.44
CA GLU A 219 -1.59 6.99 -24.84
C GLU A 219 -0.51 6.31 -25.68
N HIS A 220 -0.93 5.31 -26.45
CA HIS A 220 -0.12 4.63 -27.46
C HIS A 220 -0.59 5.02 -28.87
N ARG A 221 0.36 5.30 -29.77
CA ARG A 221 0.11 5.60 -31.17
C ARG A 221 0.70 4.51 -32.07
N ALA A 222 -0.19 3.90 -32.85
CA ALA A 222 0.16 2.97 -33.92
C ALA A 222 0.18 3.74 -35.25
N SER A 223 1.30 3.65 -35.97
CA SER A 223 1.42 4.29 -37.28
C SER A 223 0.43 3.67 -38.29
N PRO A 224 0.10 4.38 -39.39
CA PRO A 224 -0.84 3.86 -40.39
C PRO A 224 -0.43 2.49 -40.97
N GLU A 225 0.87 2.25 -41.10
CA GLU A 225 1.46 1.02 -41.66
C GLU A 225 1.42 -0.15 -40.65
N GLN A 226 1.48 0.15 -39.35
CA GLN A 226 1.48 -0.83 -38.26
C GLN A 226 0.11 -1.50 -38.00
N PHE A 227 -0.94 -1.21 -38.79
CA PHE A 227 -2.31 -1.69 -38.55
C PHE A 227 -2.42 -3.22 -38.37
N GLN A 228 -1.73 -4.00 -39.20
CA GLN A 228 -1.77 -5.46 -39.10
C GLN A 228 -0.92 -5.97 -37.93
N ILE A 229 0.24 -5.35 -37.71
CA ILE A 229 1.21 -5.72 -36.66
C ILE A 229 0.59 -5.50 -35.28
N VAL A 230 -0.02 -4.33 -35.05
CA VAL A 230 -0.64 -4.00 -33.76
C VAL A 230 -1.78 -4.96 -33.41
N ASN A 231 -2.65 -5.28 -34.37
CA ASN A 231 -3.74 -6.23 -34.18
C ASN A 231 -3.25 -7.68 -33.98
N TRP A 232 -2.10 -8.03 -34.55
CA TRP A 232 -1.45 -9.31 -34.28
C TRP A 232 -0.77 -9.37 -32.91
N ALA A 233 -0.19 -8.26 -32.46
CA ALA A 233 0.41 -8.12 -31.13
C ALA A 233 -0.66 -8.21 -30.01
N MET A 234 -1.84 -7.62 -30.23
CA MET A 234 -2.96 -7.63 -29.27
C MET A 234 -3.83 -8.89 -29.30
N ARG A 235 -3.54 -9.85 -30.19
CA ARG A 235 -4.36 -11.08 -30.33
C ARG A 235 -4.50 -11.83 -29.00
N ASP A 236 -3.43 -11.90 -28.21
CA ASP A 236 -3.40 -12.59 -26.91
C ASP A 236 -4.26 -11.88 -25.85
N LEU A 237 -4.55 -10.58 -26.04
CA LEU A 237 -5.41 -9.79 -25.17
C LEU A 237 -6.88 -9.86 -25.62
N HIS A 238 -7.17 -10.55 -26.73
CA HIS A 238 -8.50 -10.63 -27.35
C HIS A 238 -9.08 -9.26 -27.73
N VAL A 239 -8.22 -8.28 -28.05
CA VAL A 239 -8.61 -6.92 -28.45
C VAL A 239 -8.23 -6.65 -29.90
N ARG A 240 -9.03 -5.83 -30.59
CA ARG A 240 -8.74 -5.34 -31.95
C ARG A 240 -8.91 -3.83 -32.03
N VAL A 241 -7.93 -3.15 -32.63
CA VAL A 241 -7.99 -1.72 -32.93
C VAL A 241 -8.56 -1.54 -34.34
N PRO A 242 -9.69 -0.81 -34.49
CA PRO A 242 -10.21 -0.43 -35.79
C PRO A 242 -9.23 0.49 -36.55
N ARG A 243 -9.25 0.44 -37.88
CA ARG A 243 -8.38 1.29 -38.70
C ARG A 243 -8.81 2.76 -38.54
N GLY A 244 -7.89 3.61 -38.07
CA GLY A 244 -8.20 5.00 -37.74
C GLY A 244 -9.02 5.18 -36.46
N GLY A 245 -9.20 4.10 -35.69
CA GLY A 245 -9.94 4.09 -34.44
C GLY A 245 -9.03 3.99 -33.22
N ALA A 246 -9.64 3.67 -32.08
CA ALA A 246 -8.92 3.49 -30.82
C ALA A 246 -9.50 2.33 -30.01
N VAL A 247 -8.73 1.83 -29.05
CA VAL A 247 -9.21 0.87 -28.07
C VAL A 247 -8.57 1.10 -26.71
N VAL A 248 -9.34 0.91 -25.64
CA VAL A 248 -8.79 0.83 -24.28
C VAL A 248 -8.35 -0.61 -24.03
N LEU A 249 -7.12 -0.83 -23.57
CA LEU A 249 -6.60 -2.16 -23.28
C LEU A 249 -7.16 -2.67 -21.94
N PRO A 250 -7.34 -4.00 -21.79
CA PRO A 250 -7.62 -4.59 -20.48
C PRO A 250 -6.42 -4.38 -19.58
N THR A 251 -6.67 -3.96 -18.34
CA THR A 251 -5.65 -3.91 -17.28
C THR A 251 -5.81 -5.12 -16.37
N ALA A 252 -4.75 -5.50 -15.67
CA ALA A 252 -4.78 -6.62 -14.71
C ALA A 252 -5.81 -6.36 -13.58
N SER A 253 -6.12 -5.10 -13.35
CA SER A 253 -7.13 -4.62 -12.41
C SER A 253 -8.52 -4.43 -13.03
N ALA A 254 -8.71 -4.68 -14.33
CA ALA A 254 -10.04 -4.57 -14.95
C ALA A 254 -10.90 -5.76 -14.47
N GLY A 255 -12.00 -5.45 -13.78
CA GLY A 255 -12.96 -6.46 -13.30
C GLY A 255 -13.72 -7.16 -14.45
N PRO A 256 -14.63 -8.09 -14.11
CA PRO A 256 -15.37 -8.91 -15.09
C PRO A 256 -16.32 -8.11 -16.02
N GLY A 257 -16.45 -6.79 -15.82
CA GLY A 257 -17.28 -5.91 -16.65
C GLY A 257 -16.58 -5.36 -17.90
N TYR A 258 -15.33 -5.72 -18.16
CA TYR A 258 -14.63 -5.29 -19.38
C TYR A 258 -15.09 -6.08 -20.61
N ASP A 259 -15.47 -5.35 -21.66
CA ASP A 259 -15.75 -5.90 -23.00
C ASP A 259 -14.96 -5.10 -24.05
N ALA A 260 -14.12 -5.81 -24.81
CA ALA A 260 -13.26 -5.21 -25.82
C ALA A 260 -14.04 -4.49 -26.92
N GLU A 261 -15.26 -4.92 -27.26
CA GLU A 261 -16.08 -4.25 -28.27
C GLU A 261 -16.70 -2.96 -27.73
N LEU A 262 -17.08 -2.94 -26.45
CA LEU A 262 -17.65 -1.75 -25.80
C LEU A 262 -16.61 -0.64 -25.62
N PHE A 263 -15.33 -0.99 -25.45
CA PHE A 263 -14.23 -0.03 -25.26
C PHE A 263 -13.38 0.19 -26.52
N ALA A 264 -13.90 -0.18 -27.69
CA ALA A 264 -13.34 0.15 -28.99
C ALA A 264 -14.13 1.29 -29.65
N VAL A 265 -13.41 2.25 -30.24
CA VAL A 265 -13.95 3.35 -31.03
C VAL A 265 -13.59 3.12 -32.48
N ARG A 266 -14.60 3.15 -33.37
CA ARG A 266 -14.41 2.81 -34.79
C ARG A 266 -13.55 3.82 -35.54
N SER A 267 -13.74 5.11 -35.25
CA SER A 267 -13.04 6.22 -35.90
C SER A 267 -12.77 7.32 -34.90
N VAL A 268 -11.52 7.76 -34.80
CA VAL A 268 -11.12 8.87 -33.95
C VAL A 268 -10.52 9.95 -34.83
N PHE A 269 -11.09 11.16 -34.73
CA PHE A 269 -10.57 12.34 -35.38
C PHE A 269 -9.88 13.20 -34.32
N LEU A 270 -8.60 13.50 -34.55
CA LEU A 270 -7.80 14.37 -33.69
C LEU A 270 -7.42 15.63 -34.48
N ASP A 271 -8.42 16.27 -35.06
CA ASP A 271 -8.29 17.53 -35.82
C ASP A 271 -8.18 18.77 -34.90
N GLY A 272 -8.24 18.57 -33.58
CA GLY A 272 -8.27 19.61 -32.56
C GLY A 272 -9.63 19.77 -31.92
N SER A 273 -10.68 19.15 -32.47
CA SER A 273 -11.95 18.95 -31.77
C SER A 273 -11.81 17.91 -30.66
N GLU A 274 -12.72 17.97 -29.69
CA GLU A 274 -12.74 17.00 -28.59
C GLU A 274 -13.19 15.63 -29.12
N PRO A 275 -12.40 14.55 -28.94
CA PRO A 275 -12.78 13.21 -29.34
C PRO A 275 -13.77 12.61 -28.33
N THR A 276 -15.01 13.12 -28.31
CA THR A 276 -16.03 12.84 -27.28
C THR A 276 -16.26 11.35 -27.07
N GLU A 277 -16.44 10.56 -28.13
CA GLU A 277 -16.66 9.10 -28.00
C GLU A 277 -15.49 8.42 -27.29
N LEU A 278 -14.25 8.78 -27.61
CA LEU A 278 -13.06 8.20 -26.96
C LEU A 278 -12.96 8.61 -25.49
N VAL A 279 -13.19 9.89 -25.19
CA VAL A 279 -13.16 10.40 -23.81
C VAL A 279 -14.26 9.75 -22.96
N GLU A 280 -15.46 9.57 -23.51
CA GLU A 280 -16.56 8.85 -22.85
C GLU A 280 -16.20 7.40 -22.56
N LYS A 281 -15.60 6.68 -23.52
CA LYS A 281 -15.16 5.29 -23.30
C LYS A 281 -14.07 5.18 -22.24
N VAL A 282 -13.10 6.09 -22.24
CA VAL A 282 -12.03 6.12 -21.23
C VAL A 282 -12.61 6.44 -19.84
N THR A 283 -13.56 7.37 -19.77
CA THR A 283 -14.23 7.73 -18.50
C THR A 283 -15.07 6.56 -17.98
N ALA A 284 -15.88 5.94 -18.83
CA ALA A 284 -16.66 4.76 -18.48
C ALA A 284 -15.79 3.58 -18.05
N PHE A 285 -14.61 3.40 -18.67
CA PHE A 285 -13.65 2.37 -18.25
C PHE A 285 -13.10 2.67 -16.85
N ALA A 286 -12.82 3.93 -16.54
CA ALA A 286 -12.31 4.34 -15.22
C ALA A 286 -13.32 4.12 -14.08
N GLU A 287 -14.61 4.10 -14.39
CA GLU A 287 -15.72 3.85 -13.46
C GLU A 287 -16.01 2.35 -13.23
N LEU A 288 -15.42 1.45 -14.03
CA LEU A 288 -15.59 0.01 -13.82
C LEU A 288 -15.05 -0.43 -12.46
N PRO A 289 -15.71 -1.38 -11.77
CA PRO A 289 -15.16 -1.99 -10.57
C PRO A 289 -13.79 -2.60 -10.84
N ARG A 290 -12.77 -2.12 -10.10
CA ARG A 290 -11.38 -2.57 -10.25
C ARG A 290 -11.04 -3.63 -9.22
N THR A 291 -10.39 -4.70 -9.64
CA THR A 291 -9.75 -5.65 -8.73
C THR A 291 -8.43 -5.07 -8.24
N LEU A 292 -8.22 -5.05 -6.92
CA LEU A 292 -6.97 -4.52 -6.36
C LEU A 292 -5.85 -5.56 -6.51
N THR A 293 -4.68 -5.09 -6.91
CA THR A 293 -3.45 -5.87 -6.80
C THR A 293 -3.02 -5.87 -5.33
N ALA A 294 -2.19 -6.82 -4.91
CA ALA A 294 -1.71 -6.88 -3.52
C ALA A 294 -1.00 -5.58 -3.09
N GLU A 295 -0.22 -4.98 -4.00
CA GLU A 295 0.44 -3.68 -3.79
C GLU A 295 -0.58 -2.54 -3.61
N ALA A 296 -1.66 -2.52 -4.40
CA ALA A 296 -2.71 -1.51 -4.28
C ALA A 296 -3.55 -1.68 -2.99
N GLU A 297 -3.82 -2.92 -2.57
CA GLU A 297 -4.46 -3.21 -1.28
C GLU A 297 -3.58 -2.69 -0.12
N GLN A 298 -2.28 -3.01 -0.15
CA GLN A 298 -1.33 -2.55 0.87
C GLN A 298 -1.24 -1.02 0.93
N ALA A 299 -1.24 -0.33 -0.22
CA ALA A 299 -1.21 1.13 -0.25
C ALA A 299 -2.49 1.74 0.35
N LEU A 300 -3.67 1.17 0.06
CA LEU A 300 -4.92 1.61 0.67
C LEU A 300 -5.00 1.33 2.17
N ASP A 301 -4.49 0.18 2.62
CA ASP A 301 -4.46 -0.16 4.03
C ASP A 301 -3.48 0.72 4.80
N SER A 302 -2.33 1.06 4.21
CA SER A 302 -1.41 2.08 4.74
C SER A 302 -2.11 3.43 4.88
N LEU A 303 -2.78 3.91 3.82
CA LEU A 303 -3.53 5.18 3.85
C LEU A 303 -4.64 5.19 4.92
N ARG A 304 -5.25 4.05 5.24
CA ARG A 304 -6.36 3.94 6.20
C ARG A 304 -5.89 3.85 7.65
N HIS A 305 -4.88 3.02 7.92
CA HIS A 305 -4.49 2.67 9.29
C HIS A 305 -3.23 3.40 9.76
N ARG A 306 -2.47 4.00 8.84
CA ARG A 306 -1.20 4.67 9.13
C ARG A 306 -1.22 6.12 8.63
N TRP A 307 -2.34 6.80 8.85
CA TRP A 307 -2.53 8.20 8.52
C TRP A 307 -2.20 9.08 9.72
N HIS A 308 -1.39 10.12 9.52
CA HIS A 308 -0.86 10.95 10.59
C HIS A 308 -1.38 12.38 10.55
N LEU A 309 -1.87 12.84 9.39
CA LEU A 309 -2.29 14.23 9.19
C LEU A 309 -3.75 14.45 9.63
N LEU A 310 -3.96 14.53 10.94
CA LEU A 310 -5.27 14.76 11.55
C LEU A 310 -5.63 16.27 11.56
N THR A 311 -6.93 16.58 11.63
CA THR A 311 -7.40 17.92 12.01
C THR A 311 -7.27 18.11 13.52
N MET A 312 -7.22 19.36 14.00
CA MET A 312 -7.20 19.64 15.45
C MET A 312 -8.40 19.02 16.19
N GLU A 313 -9.57 18.98 15.55
CA GLU A 313 -10.77 18.34 16.11
C GLU A 313 -10.61 16.82 16.21
N GLU A 314 -10.05 16.19 15.17
CA GLU A 314 -9.75 14.75 15.15
C GLU A 314 -8.64 14.39 16.15
N GLU A 315 -7.59 15.21 16.27
CA GLU A 315 -6.54 15.06 17.27
C GLU A 315 -7.14 15.13 18.68
N LEU A 316 -7.97 16.14 18.97
CA LEU A 316 -8.62 16.28 20.26
C LEU A 316 -9.52 15.08 20.57
N ALA A 317 -10.31 14.62 19.59
CA ALA A 317 -11.15 13.44 19.75
C ALA A 317 -10.30 12.18 19.99
N HIS A 318 -9.19 12.03 19.28
CA HIS A 318 -8.25 10.92 19.45
C HIS A 318 -7.59 10.95 20.84
N THR A 319 -7.05 12.09 21.27
CA THR A 319 -6.45 12.25 22.60
C THR A 319 -7.46 11.94 23.70
N ARG A 320 -8.71 12.38 23.57
CA ARG A 320 -9.78 12.05 24.52
C ARG A 320 -10.00 10.53 24.60
N ARG A 321 -10.09 9.84 23.45
CA ARG A 321 -10.20 8.37 23.41
C ARG A 321 -8.99 7.69 24.08
N LEU A 322 -7.79 8.19 23.82
CA LEU A 322 -6.55 7.66 24.40
C LEU A 322 -6.52 7.81 25.93
N VAL A 323 -6.92 8.98 26.43
CA VAL A 323 -7.04 9.24 27.88
C VAL A 323 -8.05 8.30 28.52
N THR A 324 -9.21 8.07 27.90
CA THR A 324 -10.19 7.09 28.38
C THR A 324 -9.58 5.69 28.44
N LYS A 325 -8.90 5.24 27.38
CA LYS A 325 -8.23 3.92 27.34
C LYS A 325 -7.18 3.77 28.45
N TYR A 326 -6.37 4.79 28.70
CA TYR A 326 -5.38 4.75 29.78
C TYR A 326 -6.00 4.78 31.18
N ALA A 327 -7.10 5.52 31.37
CA ALA A 327 -7.84 5.51 32.62
C ALA A 327 -8.40 4.11 32.91
N GLU A 328 -9.02 3.46 31.92
CA GLU A 328 -9.52 2.09 32.03
C GLU A 328 -8.40 1.09 32.32
N ALA A 329 -7.25 1.22 31.65
CA ALA A 329 -6.09 0.37 31.90
C ALA A 329 -5.55 0.54 33.32
N LEU A 330 -5.49 1.78 33.83
CA LEU A 330 -5.04 2.07 35.19
C LEU A 330 -6.02 1.51 36.24
N GLU A 331 -7.32 1.62 36.00
CA GLU A 331 -8.35 1.00 36.84
C GLU A 331 -8.22 -0.53 36.85
N ALA A 332 -7.99 -1.14 35.69
CA ALA A 332 -7.78 -2.59 35.57
C ALA A 332 -6.53 -3.05 36.33
N MET A 333 -5.41 -2.31 36.22
CA MET A 333 -4.18 -2.59 36.97
C MET A 333 -4.40 -2.43 38.48
N THR A 334 -5.16 -1.41 38.89
CA THR A 334 -5.48 -1.18 40.30
C THR A 334 -6.32 -2.34 40.84
N ARG A 335 -7.36 -2.75 40.10
CA ARG A 335 -8.20 -3.91 40.46
C ARG A 335 -7.39 -5.20 40.53
N SER A 336 -6.48 -5.42 39.58
CA SER A 336 -5.59 -6.59 39.60
C SER A 336 -4.69 -6.59 40.83
N ARG A 337 -4.10 -5.43 41.19
CA ARG A 337 -3.29 -5.28 42.41
C ARG A 337 -4.10 -5.60 43.68
N ASP A 338 -5.33 -5.10 43.76
CA ASP A 338 -6.19 -5.31 44.93
C ASP A 338 -6.57 -6.79 45.08
N LEU A 339 -6.89 -7.47 43.97
CA LEU A 339 -7.10 -8.93 43.94
C LEU A 339 -5.84 -9.71 44.37
N TYR A 340 -4.65 -9.28 43.95
CA TYR A 340 -3.40 -9.90 44.40
C TYR A 340 -3.16 -9.71 45.90
N ARG A 341 -3.53 -8.55 46.45
CA ARG A 341 -3.42 -8.29 47.89
C ARG A 341 -4.37 -9.19 48.67
N GLU A 342 -5.64 -9.25 48.29
CA GLU A 342 -6.64 -10.11 48.93
C GLU A 342 -6.21 -11.59 48.90
N ALA A 343 -5.72 -12.07 47.75
CA ALA A 343 -5.22 -13.44 47.63
C ALA A 343 -4.01 -13.71 48.53
N ALA A 344 -3.11 -12.74 48.69
CA ALA A 344 -1.96 -12.86 49.58
C ALA A 344 -2.37 -12.88 51.07
N GLU A 345 -3.33 -12.04 51.46
CA GLU A 345 -3.88 -12.01 52.81
C GLU A 345 -4.61 -13.31 53.15
N LEU A 346 -5.43 -13.85 52.24
CA LEU A 346 -6.09 -15.15 52.40
C LEU A 346 -5.06 -16.30 52.54
N ALA A 347 -4.00 -16.27 51.75
CA ALA A 347 -2.94 -17.28 51.84
C ALA A 347 -2.18 -17.18 53.19
N GLN A 348 -1.95 -15.98 53.71
CA GLN A 348 -1.36 -15.77 55.03
C GLN A 348 -2.28 -16.25 56.15
N ALA A 349 -3.58 -15.96 56.06
CA ALA A 349 -4.57 -16.45 57.03
C ALA A 349 -4.61 -17.98 57.08
N ALA A 350 -4.64 -18.66 55.93
CA ALA A 350 -4.60 -20.11 55.86
C ALA A 350 -3.31 -20.70 56.49
N LEU A 351 -2.15 -20.05 56.26
CA LEU A 351 -0.89 -20.45 56.91
C LEU A 351 -0.92 -20.23 58.43
N ALA A 352 -1.50 -19.12 58.90
CA ALA A 352 -1.65 -18.84 60.32
C ALA A 352 -2.58 -19.85 61.02
N GLU A 353 -3.67 -20.26 60.37
CA GLU A 353 -4.57 -21.30 60.90
C GLU A 353 -3.89 -22.66 61.02
N THR A 354 -3.10 -23.06 60.01
CA THR A 354 -2.31 -24.32 60.09
C THR A 354 -1.21 -24.29 61.16
N THR A 355 -0.66 -23.11 61.46
CA THR A 355 0.37 -22.93 62.50
C THR A 355 -0.25 -22.75 63.90
N GLY A 356 -1.45 -22.17 64.00
CA GLY A 356 -2.19 -21.96 65.25
C GLY A 356 -3.02 -23.17 65.72
N SER A 357 -3.36 -24.09 64.81
CA SER A 357 -4.10 -25.34 65.12
C SER A 357 -3.19 -26.52 65.50
N GLY A 358 -1.88 -26.33 65.67
CA GLY A 358 -0.91 -27.41 65.84
C GLY A 358 0.04 -27.21 67.01
N SER A 359 -0.32 -27.82 68.14
CA SER A 359 0.57 -28.27 69.21
C SER A 359 1.98 -28.65 68.73
N VAL A 360 2.99 -28.28 69.51
CA VAL A 360 4.36 -28.80 69.43
C VAL A 360 4.34 -30.34 69.35
N PRO A 361 4.83 -30.97 68.27
CA PRO A 361 5.20 -32.37 68.30
C PRO A 361 6.60 -32.47 68.88
N ARG A 362 6.69 -33.07 70.07
CA ARG A 362 7.93 -33.61 70.64
C ARG A 362 8.54 -34.62 69.64
N PRO A 363 9.86 -34.62 69.40
CA PRO A 363 10.47 -35.54 68.46
C PRO A 363 10.49 -36.96 69.04
N ALA A 364 10.01 -37.93 68.27
CA ALA A 364 10.30 -39.35 68.46
C ALA A 364 11.02 -39.86 67.19
N ALA A 365 12.28 -40.26 67.35
CA ALA A 365 12.95 -41.22 66.49
C ALA A 365 12.68 -42.64 67.06
N PRO A 366 12.90 -43.78 66.35
CA PRO A 366 13.61 -44.02 65.07
C PRO A 366 12.70 -44.79 64.05
N GLU A 367 13.02 -45.20 62.81
CA GLU A 367 14.20 -45.74 62.14
C GLU A 367 14.16 -45.46 60.61
N ASP A 368 15.35 -45.41 60.00
CA ASP A 368 15.63 -45.40 58.56
C ASP A 368 15.61 -46.86 58.01
N PRO A 369 15.37 -47.13 56.69
CA PRO A 369 16.17 -46.50 55.63
C PRO A 369 15.45 -46.16 54.30
N ALA A 370 15.92 -45.05 53.72
CA ALA A 370 16.11 -44.83 52.28
C ALA A 370 14.88 -44.74 51.35
N ALA A 371 14.36 -43.52 51.15
CA ALA A 371 14.00 -42.99 49.82
C ALA A 371 13.85 -41.46 49.88
N LYS A 372 14.51 -40.76 48.95
CA LYS A 372 14.55 -39.29 48.81
C LYS A 372 13.14 -38.67 48.68
N PRO A 373 12.77 -37.64 49.46
CA PRO A 373 11.50 -36.94 49.28
C PRO A 373 11.59 -35.92 48.14
N ALA A 374 10.62 -36.01 47.22
CA ALA A 374 10.44 -35.09 46.11
C ALA A 374 9.83 -33.76 46.58
N GLY A 375 10.29 -32.69 45.93
CA GLY A 375 10.07 -31.29 46.30
C GLY A 375 8.63 -30.81 46.29
N ALA A 376 8.44 -29.78 47.12
CA ALA A 376 7.23 -29.03 47.42
C ALA A 376 6.39 -28.55 46.19
N PRO A 377 5.06 -28.37 46.38
CA PRO A 377 4.08 -27.99 45.34
C PRO A 377 4.27 -26.57 44.76
N ARG A 378 5.22 -25.79 45.27
CA ARG A 378 5.59 -24.47 44.71
C ARG A 378 6.39 -24.56 43.40
N SER A 379 7.05 -25.70 43.14
CA SER A 379 7.82 -25.92 41.91
C SER A 379 6.96 -26.23 40.68
N ALA A 380 5.73 -26.74 40.89
CA ALA A 380 4.78 -27.02 39.82
C ALA A 380 4.13 -25.74 39.25
N LEU A 381 3.89 -24.74 40.10
CA LEU A 381 3.26 -23.48 39.71
C LEU A 381 4.22 -22.56 38.93
N ILE A 382 5.52 -22.57 39.28
CA ILE A 382 6.56 -21.85 38.53
C ILE A 382 6.81 -22.50 37.15
N LYS A 383 6.65 -23.83 37.02
CA LYS A 383 6.71 -24.50 35.70
C LYS A 383 5.50 -24.20 34.81
N ALA A 384 4.33 -23.92 35.37
CA ALA A 384 3.14 -23.56 34.61
C ALA A 384 3.23 -22.14 34.03
N LEU A 385 3.79 -21.18 34.78
CA LEU A 385 4.05 -19.82 34.27
C LEU A 385 5.25 -19.75 33.31
N GLY A 386 6.26 -20.61 33.46
CA GLY A 386 7.39 -20.68 32.52
C GLY A 386 6.98 -21.11 31.11
N ARG A 387 6.01 -22.04 30.99
CA ARG A 387 5.52 -22.53 29.68
C ARG A 387 4.73 -21.50 28.86
N PHE A 388 4.27 -20.41 29.46
CA PHE A 388 3.59 -19.33 28.74
C PHE A 388 4.56 -18.31 28.12
N LYS A 389 5.84 -18.34 28.50
CA LYS A 389 6.88 -17.40 28.03
C LYS A 389 7.77 -17.97 26.91
N ASP A 390 7.73 -19.28 26.67
CA ASP A 390 8.57 -19.97 25.69
C ASP A 390 7.86 -20.29 24.35
N THR A 391 6.58 -19.96 24.18
CA THR A 391 5.86 -20.15 22.90
C THR A 391 6.10 -19.04 21.88
N SER A 392 6.88 -18.00 22.21
CA SER A 392 7.21 -16.90 21.29
C SER A 392 8.59 -16.99 20.62
N ARG A 393 9.33 -18.10 20.79
CA ARG A 393 10.59 -18.34 20.06
C ARG A 393 10.74 -19.80 19.67
N GLN A 394 10.24 -20.18 18.49
CA GLN A 394 10.79 -21.31 17.73
C GLN A 394 10.39 -21.22 16.25
N GLN A 395 11.33 -20.71 15.44
CA GLN A 395 11.41 -20.94 14.00
C GLN A 395 12.47 -22.04 13.79
N PRO A 396 12.24 -23.08 12.95
CA PRO A 396 13.22 -24.14 12.76
C PRO A 396 14.27 -23.79 11.69
N GLN A 397 15.54 -23.66 12.12
CA GLN A 397 16.70 -23.82 11.25
C GLN A 397 16.87 -25.30 10.87
N LYS A 398 16.87 -25.60 9.56
CA LYS A 398 17.30 -26.88 9.00
C LYS A 398 18.81 -26.83 8.71
N GLU A 399 19.61 -27.48 9.53
CA GLU A 399 20.98 -27.86 9.19
C GLU A 399 21.02 -29.29 8.64
N ARG A 400 21.49 -29.44 7.40
CA ARG A 400 21.81 -30.72 6.77
C ARG A 400 23.20 -31.17 7.24
N THR A 401 23.21 -32.35 7.84
CA THR A 401 24.34 -33.19 8.21
C THR A 401 25.40 -33.33 7.11
N LEU A 402 26.63 -32.91 7.41
CA LEU A 402 27.86 -33.38 6.75
C LEU A 402 28.61 -34.24 7.77
N ARG A 403 28.49 -35.57 7.65
CA ARG A 403 29.41 -36.53 8.27
C ARG A 403 30.59 -36.72 7.32
N GLY A 404 31.78 -36.48 7.85
CA GLY A 404 33.03 -36.51 7.10
C GLY A 404 33.53 -37.91 6.75
N ARG A 405 34.57 -37.90 5.92
CA ARG A 405 35.61 -38.93 5.90
C ARG A 405 36.93 -38.27 5.48
N GLN A 406 37.81 -38.07 6.46
CA GLN A 406 39.25 -37.89 6.23
C GLN A 406 39.88 -39.25 5.94
N THR A 407 40.81 -39.26 4.97
CA THR A 407 42.07 -40.02 4.81
C THR A 407 42.38 -39.92 3.31
N GLY A 408 43.43 -39.27 2.80
CA GLY A 408 44.82 -39.27 3.23
C GLY A 408 45.63 -40.10 2.21
N ARG A 409 46.68 -39.46 1.66
CA ARG A 409 47.87 -40.01 0.96
C ARG A 409 47.88 -40.26 -0.57
N GLU A 410 48.89 -39.59 -1.15
CA GLU A 410 49.91 -40.05 -2.12
C GLU A 410 49.50 -40.38 -3.57
N GLY A 411 50.19 -39.70 -4.50
CA GLY A 411 50.15 -39.89 -5.95
C GLY A 411 50.38 -38.58 -6.68
#